data_AF-A0A7W7I761-F1
#
_entry.id   AF-A0A7W7I761-F1
#
_cell.length_a   1.000
_cell.length_b   1.000
_cell.length_c   1.000
_cell.angle_alpha   90.00
_cell.angle_beta   90.00
_cell.angle_gamma   90.00
#
_symmetry.space_group_name_H-M   'P 1'
#
loop_
_entity.id
_entity.type
_entity.pdbx_description
1 polymer ?
#
loop_
_entity_poly.entity_id
_entity_poly.type
_entity_poly.pdbx_seq_one_letter_code
_entity_poly.pdbx_strand_id
1 'polypeptide(L)'
;MHPAQRRFGSSLGIDRTTMVAMLDALEGKGLVSRHPHAQDRRRNVVELTDAGHETLRLATEANDEAEREFLASLTPKAAEQLRSSLQKLVLPSDD
;
A
#
# COMPACT_ATOMS: atom_id res chain seq x y z
N MET A 1 -7.64 2.25 -18.04
CA MET A 1 -8.73 2.46 -17.07
C MET A 1 -8.79 1.23 -16.17
N HIS A 2 -8.04 1.22 -15.05
CA HIS A 2 -8.12 0.16 -14.05
C HIS A 2 -8.43 0.78 -12.67
N PRO A 3 -9.60 0.48 -12.09
CA PRO A 3 -10.11 1.14 -10.90
C PRO A 3 -9.56 0.43 -9.64
N ALA A 4 -8.49 0.98 -9.06
CA ALA A 4 -8.01 0.53 -7.75
C ALA A 4 -7.53 1.71 -6.90
N GLN A 5 -8.31 2.80 -6.87
CA GLN A 5 -8.12 3.91 -5.93
C GLN A 5 -9.27 3.98 -4.89
N ARG A 6 -9.89 2.85 -4.56
CA ARG A 6 -10.93 2.80 -3.51
C ARG A 6 -10.36 2.15 -2.25
N ARG A 7 -10.06 3.02 -1.27
CA ARG A 7 -10.00 2.78 0.19
C ARG A 7 -8.81 1.95 0.72
N PHE A 8 -7.64 2.58 0.78
CA PHE A 8 -6.47 2.06 1.52
C PHE A 8 -6.57 2.12 3.06
N GLY A 9 -7.65 2.65 3.64
CA GLY A 9 -7.79 2.79 5.11
C GLY A 9 -8.46 1.62 5.84
N SER A 10 -9.09 0.69 5.13
CA SER A 10 -9.96 -0.32 5.76
C SER A 10 -9.41 -1.75 5.69
N SER A 11 -8.48 -2.03 4.78
CA SER A 11 -8.15 -3.42 4.42
C SER A 11 -7.07 -4.07 5.27
N LEU A 12 -6.43 -3.33 6.19
CA LEU A 12 -5.32 -3.83 7.03
C LEU A 12 -5.56 -3.65 8.55
N GLY A 13 -6.78 -3.28 8.96
CA GLY A 13 -7.06 -2.99 10.38
C GLY A 13 -6.36 -1.74 10.93
N ILE A 14 -5.84 -0.87 10.06
CA ILE A 14 -5.18 0.38 10.45
C ILE A 14 -6.23 1.38 10.91
N ASP A 15 -6.21 1.75 12.18
CA ASP A 15 -7.12 2.76 12.72
C ASP A 15 -6.78 4.17 12.21
N ARG A 16 -7.72 5.09 12.38
CA ARG A 16 -7.59 6.47 11.89
C ARG A 16 -6.37 7.20 12.44
N THR A 17 -6.01 6.98 13.71
CA THR A 17 -4.87 7.66 14.35
C THR A 17 -3.57 7.19 13.72
N THR A 18 -3.44 5.88 13.53
CA THR A 18 -2.28 5.29 12.86
C THR A 18 -2.16 5.76 11.41
N MET A 19 -3.28 5.84 10.67
CA MET A 19 -3.28 6.37 9.30
C MET A 19 -2.80 7.83 9.24
N VAL A 20 -3.26 8.69 10.15
CA VAL A 20 -2.79 10.09 10.21
C VAL A 20 -1.29 10.16 10.48
N ALA A 21 -0.79 9.41 11.46
CA ALA A 21 0.64 9.37 11.78
C ALA A 21 1.50 8.86 10.61
N MET A 22 1.03 7.86 9.86
CA MET A 22 1.70 7.37 8.66
C MET A 22 1.77 8.45 7.58
N LEU A 23 0.65 9.12 7.32
CA LEU A 23 0.62 10.19 6.34
C LEU A 23 1.54 11.35 6.75
N ASP A 24 1.57 11.72 8.04
CA ASP A 24 2.40 12.81 8.56
C ASP A 24 3.89 12.50 8.37
N ALA A 25 4.27 11.23 8.60
CA ALA A 25 5.64 10.78 8.35
C ALA A 25 6.01 10.79 6.86
N LEU A 26 5.08 10.42 5.97
CA LEU A 26 5.32 10.45 4.51
C LEU A 26 5.41 11.89 3.98
N GLU A 27 4.58 12.79 4.51
CA GLU A 27 4.59 14.22 4.17
C GLU A 27 5.85 14.90 4.68
N GLY A 28 6.28 14.60 5.91
CA GLY A 28 7.55 15.10 6.46
C GLY A 28 8.79 14.64 5.67
N LYS A 29 8.68 13.54 4.91
CA LYS A 29 9.70 13.06 3.97
C LYS A 29 9.55 13.64 2.54
N GLY A 30 8.53 14.47 2.30
CA GLY A 30 8.25 15.02 0.97
C GLY A 30 7.72 13.99 -0.04
N LEU A 31 7.26 12.83 0.41
CA LEU A 31 6.78 11.75 -0.46
C LEU A 31 5.31 11.90 -0.83
N VAL A 32 4.53 12.60 0.01
CA VAL A 32 3.14 12.94 -0.28
C VAL A 32 2.89 14.41 -0.02
N SER A 33 1.90 14.98 -0.71
CA SER A 33 1.35 16.30 -0.43
C SER A 33 -0.10 16.18 0.04
N ARG A 34 -0.52 17.05 0.96
CA ARG A 34 -1.92 17.19 1.35
C ARG A 34 -2.46 18.57 1.02
N HIS A 35 -3.65 18.59 0.44
CA HIS A 35 -4.36 19.84 0.16
C HIS A 35 -5.86 19.67 0.43
N PRO A 36 -6.55 20.74 0.86
CA PRO A 36 -8.01 20.72 1.01
C PRO A 36 -8.68 20.38 -0.32
N HIS A 37 -9.71 19.55 -0.27
CA HIS A 37 -10.52 19.25 -1.44
C HIS A 37 -11.27 20.51 -1.91
N ALA A 38 -11.21 20.81 -3.21
CA ALA A 38 -11.71 22.05 -3.79
C ALA A 38 -13.20 22.35 -3.48
N GLN A 39 -14.01 21.29 -3.33
CA GLN A 39 -15.46 21.40 -3.08
C GLN A 39 -15.84 21.14 -1.61
N ASP A 40 -14.93 20.62 -0.79
CA ASP A 40 -15.21 20.29 0.61
C ASP A 40 -13.93 20.41 1.45
N ARG A 41 -13.77 21.55 2.12
CA ARG A 41 -12.59 21.85 2.95
C ARG A 41 -12.46 20.94 4.17
N ARG A 42 -13.47 20.13 4.50
CA ARG A 42 -13.41 19.11 5.57
C ARG A 42 -12.69 17.84 5.12
N ARG A 43 -12.40 17.71 3.81
CA ARG A 43 -11.69 16.57 3.22
C ARG A 43 -10.31 17.03 2.74
N ASN A 44 -9.29 16.22 3.04
CA ASN A 44 -7.97 16.38 2.46
C ASN A 44 -7.82 15.39 1.30
N VAL A 45 -7.22 15.88 0.22
CA VAL A 45 -6.69 15.07 -0.87
C VAL A 45 -5.22 14.80 -0.55
N VAL A 46 -4.82 13.53 -0.64
CA VAL A 46 -3.43 13.09 -0.47
C VAL A 46 -2.96 12.57 -1.82
N GLU A 47 -1.86 13.11 -2.32
CA GLU A 47 -1.25 12.69 -3.59
C GLU A 47 0.24 12.37 -3.36
N LEU A 48 0.78 11.44 -4.15
CA LEU A 48 2.22 11.21 -4.19
C LEU A 48 2.87 12.39 -4.90
N THR A 49 4.03 12.81 -4.39
CA THR A 49 4.92 13.71 -5.14
C THR A 49 5.71 12.91 -6.16
N ASP A 50 6.47 13.58 -7.04
CA ASP A 50 7.39 12.88 -7.96
C ASP A 50 8.40 12.02 -7.18
N ALA A 51 8.92 12.54 -6.05
CA ALA A 51 9.79 11.77 -5.14
C ALA A 51 9.05 10.59 -4.49
N GLY A 52 7.76 10.78 -4.18
CA GLY A 52 6.87 9.72 -3.72
C GLY A 52 6.70 8.59 -4.72
N HIS A 53 6.44 8.94 -5.98
CA HIS A 53 6.32 7.97 -7.07
C HIS A 53 7.61 7.17 -7.28
N GLU A 54 8.76 7.84 -7.28
CA GLU A 54 10.05 7.17 -7.44
C GLU A 54 10.37 6.26 -6.24
N THR A 55 10.11 6.74 -5.02
CA THR A 55 10.31 5.93 -3.81
C THR A 55 9.40 4.70 -3.81
N LEU A 56 8.14 4.85 -4.23
CA LEU A 56 7.22 3.73 -4.36
C LEU A 56 7.74 2.71 -5.37
N ARG A 57 8.21 3.16 -6.54
CA ARG A 57 8.79 2.28 -7.57
C ARG A 57 9.97 1.46 -7.02
N LEU A 58 10.92 2.13 -6.38
CA LEU A 58 12.09 1.49 -5.78
C LEU A 58 11.71 0.51 -4.66
N ALA A 59 10.74 0.88 -3.81
CA ALA A 59 10.25 0.02 -2.75
C ALA A 59 9.55 -1.24 -3.31
N THR A 60 8.76 -1.10 -4.38
CA THR A 60 8.14 -2.24 -5.06
C THR A 60 9.20 -3.15 -5.67
N GLU A 61 10.21 -2.61 -6.36
CA GLU A 61 11.30 -3.41 -6.93
C GLU A 61 12.08 -4.18 -5.87
N ALA A 62 12.42 -3.53 -4.75
CA ALA A 62 13.10 -4.17 -3.64
C ALA A 62 12.24 -5.27 -2.98
N ASN A 63 10.93 -5.03 -2.84
CA ASN A 63 9.99 -6.02 -2.32
C ASN A 63 9.88 -7.23 -3.23
N ASP A 64 9.78 -7.01 -4.55
CA ASP A 64 9.68 -8.10 -5.53
C ASP A 64 10.96 -8.94 -5.57
N GLU A 65 12.14 -8.32 -5.41
CA GLU A 65 13.40 -9.07 -5.27
C GLU A 65 13.44 -9.89 -3.99
N ALA A 66 13.10 -9.29 -2.85
CA ALA A 66 13.05 -9.99 -1.57
C ALA A 66 12.05 -11.17 -1.60
N GLU A 67 10.90 -11.01 -2.25
CA GLU A 67 9.93 -12.09 -2.44
C GLU A 67 10.51 -13.21 -3.31
N ARG A 68 11.18 -12.87 -4.43
CA ARG A 68 11.86 -13.86 -5.28
C ARG A 68 12.90 -14.67 -4.52
N GLU A 69 13.76 -13.99 -3.76
CA GLU A 69 14.79 -14.65 -2.94
C GLU A 69 14.17 -15.56 -1.88
N PHE A 70 13.16 -15.08 -1.16
CA PHE A 70 12.48 -15.84 -0.12
C PHE A 70 11.82 -17.12 -0.67
N LEU A 71 11.23 -17.04 -1.86
CA LEU A 71 10.54 -18.15 -2.51
C LEU A 71 11.44 -18.99 -3.42
N ALA A 72 12.75 -18.69 -3.53
CA ALA A 72 13.67 -19.33 -4.47
C ALA A 72 13.81 -20.85 -4.30
N SER A 73 13.51 -21.38 -3.10
CA SER A 73 13.51 -22.82 -2.81
C SER A 73 12.26 -23.57 -3.31
N LEU A 74 11.23 -22.84 -3.73
CA LEU A 74 9.96 -23.39 -4.19
C LEU A 74 9.88 -23.37 -5.72
N THR A 75 9.16 -24.33 -6.28
CA THR A 75 8.74 -24.24 -7.69
C THR A 75 7.77 -23.07 -7.88
N PRO A 76 7.65 -22.47 -9.09
CA PRO A 76 6.72 -21.37 -9.33
C PRO A 76 5.28 -21.69 -8.93
N LYS A 77 4.84 -22.94 -9.13
CA LYS A 77 3.51 -23.42 -8.73
C LYS A 77 3.35 -23.46 -7.20
N ALA A 78 4.36 -23.93 -6.48
CA ALA A 78 4.33 -24.01 -5.02
C ALA A 78 4.40 -22.61 -4.37
N ALA A 79 5.20 -21.71 -4.94
CA ALA A 79 5.25 -20.31 -4.54
C ALA A 79 3.87 -19.63 -4.68
N GLU A 80 3.20 -19.81 -5.81
CA GLU A 80 1.86 -19.27 -6.03
C GLU A 80 0.81 -19.88 -5.08
N GLN A 81 0.90 -21.17 -4.79
CA GLN A 81 0.02 -21.83 -3.81
C GLN A 81 0.22 -21.30 -2.39
N LEU A 82 1.47 -21.03 -1.99
CA LEU A 82 1.77 -20.41 -0.70
C LEU A 82 1.17 -19.01 -0.63
N ARG A 83 1.39 -18.17 -1.65
CA ARG A 83 0.83 -16.81 -1.74
C ARG A 83 -0.70 -16.82 -1.62
N SER A 84 -1.37 -17.66 -2.40
CA SER A 84 -2.83 -17.80 -2.33
C SER A 84 -3.32 -18.26 -0.96
N SER A 85 -2.61 -19.19 -0.32
CA SER A 85 -2.94 -19.64 1.04
C SER A 85 -2.80 -18.51 2.07
N LEU A 86 -1.71 -17.73 2.01
CA LEU A 86 -1.50 -16.60 2.91
C LEU A 86 -2.54 -15.49 2.71
N GLN A 87 -2.91 -15.18 1.47
CA GLN A 87 -3.95 -14.19 1.17
C GLN A 87 -5.30 -14.56 1.80
N LYS A 88 -5.67 -15.85 1.78
CA LYS A 88 -6.90 -16.35 2.43
C LYS A 88 -6.88 -16.26 3.96
N LEU A 89 -5.69 -16.26 4.58
CA LEU A 89 -5.54 -16.15 6.02
C LEU A 89 -5.51 -14.70 6.51
N VAL A 90 -5.01 -13.78 5.68
CA VAL A 90 -4.81 -12.37 6.04
C VAL A 90 -5.99 -11.49 5.67
N LEU A 91 -6.67 -11.78 4.55
CA LEU A 91 -7.88 -11.07 4.19
C LEU A 91 -9.04 -11.68 4.99
N PRO A 92 -9.75 -10.90 5.83
CA PRO A 92 -10.94 -11.42 6.49
C PRO A 92 -11.90 -11.91 5.40
N SER A 93 -12.29 -13.18 5.49
CA SER A 93 -13.46 -13.66 4.77
C SER A 93 -14.66 -12.87 5.28
N ASP A 94 -15.35 -12.17 4.38
CA ASP A 94 -16.66 -11.59 4.65
C ASP A 94 -17.66 -12.75 4.86
N ASP A 95 -17.70 -13.34 6.05
CA ASP A 95 -18.81 -14.18 6.55
C ASP A 95 -19.61 -13.40 7.60
#